data_AF-A0A926CC35-F1
#
_entry.id   AF-A0A926CC35-F1
#
_cell.length_a   1.000
_cell.length_b   1.000
_cell.length_c   1.000
_cell.angle_alpha   90.00
_cell.angle_beta   90.00
_cell.angle_gamma   90.00
#
_symmetry.space_group_name_H-M   'P 1'
#
loop_
_entity.id
_entity.type
_entity.pdbx_description
1 polymer ?
#
loop_
_entity_poly.entity_id
_entity_poly.type
_entity_poly.pdbx_seq_one_letter_code
_entity_poly.pdbx_strand_id
1 'polypeptide(L)'
;MAAADKQVRSNAVSDLSHLDAEGHAHMVDVGAKNDTQREAIARGLVRMQPATLAQIVAGNLPKGDVLAVARVAGIMAAKRAWELIPLCHPLLLTHVAVELTPDGGDALLIAATVRTTGKTGVEMEALTAVSVAALTIYDMC
;
A
#
# COMPACT_ATOMS: atom_id res chain seq x y z
N MET A 1 -21.60 39.67 -34.87
CA MET A 1 -22.46 39.86 -33.68
C MET A 1 -22.28 38.64 -32.80
N ALA A 2 -21.58 38.84 -31.69
CA ALA A 2 -21.36 38.00 -30.50
C ALA A 2 -21.06 36.49 -30.66
N ALA A 3 -19.84 36.14 -30.26
CA ALA A 3 -19.34 34.82 -29.95
C ALA A 3 -20.15 34.15 -28.81
N ALA A 4 -20.43 32.85 -28.96
CA ALA A 4 -20.82 31.99 -27.86
C ALA A 4 -19.54 31.45 -27.21
N ASP A 5 -19.25 32.03 -26.05
CA ASP A 5 -18.14 31.74 -25.15
C ASP A 5 -18.27 30.31 -24.60
N LYS A 6 -17.59 29.34 -25.23
CA LYS A 6 -17.32 28.04 -24.59
C LYS A 6 -16.04 28.20 -23.79
N GLN A 7 -16.21 28.67 -22.56
CA GLN A 7 -15.17 28.68 -21.56
C GLN A 7 -14.73 27.24 -21.28
N VAL A 8 -13.65 26.82 -21.95
CA VAL A 8 -12.92 25.60 -21.64
C VAL A 8 -12.39 25.78 -20.23
N ARG A 9 -13.05 25.12 -19.26
CA ARG A 9 -12.55 25.05 -17.89
C ARG A 9 -11.23 24.30 -17.94
N SER A 10 -10.11 25.03 -17.83
CA SER A 10 -8.79 24.43 -17.63
C SER A 10 -8.75 23.83 -16.24
N ASN A 11 -9.17 22.58 -16.11
CA ASN A 11 -8.75 21.78 -14.98
C ASN A 11 -7.27 21.47 -15.22
N ALA A 12 -6.39 22.17 -14.52
CA ALA A 12 -5.00 21.77 -14.37
C ALA A 12 -4.98 20.42 -13.64
N VAL A 13 -5.15 19.34 -14.41
CA VAL A 13 -4.78 17.99 -13.99
C VAL A 13 -3.26 18.01 -14.01
N SER A 14 -2.67 18.03 -12.83
CA SER A 14 -1.23 17.83 -12.66
C SER A 14 -0.79 16.60 -13.47
N ASP A 15 0.26 16.73 -14.29
CA ASP A 15 0.92 15.69 -15.09
C ASP A 15 1.48 14.52 -14.24
N LEU A 16 0.60 13.79 -13.57
CA LEU A 16 0.87 12.54 -12.85
C LEU A 16 -0.12 11.49 -13.38
N SER A 17 -0.05 11.26 -14.68
CA SER A 17 -0.85 10.26 -15.37
C SER A 17 0.03 9.07 -15.70
N HIS A 18 -0.41 7.86 -15.37
CA HIS A 18 0.18 6.62 -15.90
C HIS A 18 -0.22 6.34 -17.36
N LEU A 19 -0.82 7.32 -18.04
CA LEU A 19 -1.23 7.27 -19.44
C LEU A 19 -0.50 8.35 -20.23
N ASP A 20 0.04 8.00 -21.40
CA ASP A 20 0.62 8.96 -22.35
C ASP A 20 -0.47 9.79 -23.07
N ALA A 21 -0.08 10.63 -24.02
CA ALA A 21 -1.00 11.50 -24.76
C ALA A 21 -1.99 10.72 -25.64
N GLU A 22 -1.62 9.49 -26.01
CA GLU A 22 -2.41 8.55 -26.80
C GLU A 22 -3.26 7.61 -25.93
N GLY A 23 -3.07 7.63 -24.60
CA GLY A 23 -3.80 6.83 -23.62
C GLY A 23 -3.16 5.47 -23.32
N HIS A 24 -1.93 5.20 -23.74
CA HIS A 24 -1.22 3.98 -23.40
C HIS A 24 -0.57 4.07 -22.02
N ALA A 25 -0.50 2.92 -21.35
CA ALA A 25 0.17 2.79 -20.06
C ALA A 25 1.67 3.13 -20.19
N HIS A 26 2.14 4.08 -19.38
CA HIS A 26 3.55 4.42 -19.26
C HIS A 26 3.94 4.67 -17.79
N MET A 27 5.19 4.36 -17.46
CA MET A 27 5.78 4.72 -16.18
C MET A 27 6.31 6.15 -16.27
N VAL A 28 5.83 7.03 -15.39
CA VAL A 28 6.19 8.46 -15.39
C VAL A 28 7.69 8.62 -15.16
N ASP A 29 8.38 9.40 -15.98
CA ASP A 29 9.78 9.75 -15.74
C ASP A 29 9.90 10.71 -14.55
N VAL A 30 10.66 10.29 -13.54
CA VAL A 30 10.93 11.08 -12.33
C VAL A 30 12.38 11.56 -12.26
N GLY A 31 13.20 11.33 -13.28
CA GLY A 31 14.64 11.59 -13.29
C GLY A 31 15.05 13.02 -12.94
N ALA A 32 14.24 14.01 -13.35
CA ALA A 32 14.47 15.43 -13.06
C ALA A 32 14.02 15.87 -11.64
N LYS A 33 13.29 15.03 -10.90
CA LYS A 33 12.86 15.34 -9.53
C LYS A 33 14.04 15.18 -8.56
N ASN A 34 14.05 16.00 -7.51
CA ASN A 34 15.00 15.89 -6.41
C ASN A 34 14.61 14.76 -5.46
N ASP A 35 15.60 14.17 -4.80
CA ASP A 35 15.37 13.25 -3.70
C ASP A 35 14.88 14.00 -2.46
N THR A 36 13.83 13.47 -1.83
CA THR A 36 13.31 13.96 -0.56
C THR A 36 13.03 12.78 0.36
N GLN A 37 12.98 13.03 1.67
CA GLN A 37 12.42 12.05 2.60
C GLN A 37 10.94 11.87 2.31
N ARG A 38 10.48 10.62 2.27
CA ARG A 38 9.10 10.27 1.97
C ARG A 38 8.64 9.20 2.93
N GLU A 39 7.40 9.35 3.38
CA GLU A 39 6.73 8.41 4.27
C GLU A 39 5.30 8.21 3.76
N ALA A 40 4.83 6.97 3.80
CA ALA A 40 3.44 6.64 3.61
C ALA A 40 2.97 5.71 4.73
N ILE A 41 1.73 5.91 5.17
CA ILE A 41 1.05 5.07 6.14
C ILE A 41 -0.23 4.55 5.51
N ALA A 42 -0.37 3.23 5.43
CA ALA A 42 -1.58 2.56 4.99
C ALA A 42 -2.20 1.78 6.14
N ARG A 43 -3.53 1.62 6.09
CA ARG A 43 -4.28 0.83 7.07
C ARG A 43 -5.25 -0.11 6.37
N GLY A 44 -5.48 -1.25 6.98
CA GLY A 44 -6.47 -2.24 6.56
C GLY A 44 -7.05 -2.96 7.77
N LEU A 45 -8.08 -3.76 7.54
CA LEU A 45 -8.71 -4.56 8.57
C LEU A 45 -9.15 -5.90 7.99
N VAL A 46 -9.00 -6.97 8.76
CA VAL A 46 -9.53 -8.30 8.43
C VAL A 46 -10.62 -8.61 9.43
N ARG A 47 -11.88 -8.68 8.96
CA ARG A 47 -13.02 -9.15 9.77
C ARG A 47 -13.04 -10.67 9.79
N MET A 48 -13.38 -11.22 10.94
CA MET A 48 -13.44 -12.66 11.18
C MET A 48 -14.46 -12.95 12.29
N GLN A 49 -14.71 -14.24 12.56
CA GLN A 49 -15.53 -14.59 13.71
C GLN A 49 -14.80 -14.23 15.01
N PRO A 50 -15.49 -13.80 16.08
CA PRO A 50 -14.86 -13.54 17.38
C PRO A 50 -14.07 -14.73 17.92
N ALA A 51 -14.54 -15.96 17.65
CA ALA A 51 -13.83 -17.19 18.02
C ALA A 51 -12.49 -17.36 17.29
N THR A 52 -12.41 -16.96 16.01
CA THR A 52 -11.16 -16.95 15.24
C THR A 52 -10.18 -15.93 15.82
N LEU A 53 -10.64 -14.71 16.09
CA LEU A 53 -9.80 -13.67 16.69
C LEU A 53 -9.24 -14.11 18.05
N ALA A 54 -10.08 -14.74 18.88
CA ALA A 54 -9.64 -15.27 20.17
C ALA A 54 -8.53 -16.33 20.03
N GLN A 55 -8.61 -17.20 19.01
CA GLN A 55 -7.56 -18.20 18.76
C GLN A 55 -6.26 -17.57 18.25
N ILE A 56 -6.33 -16.54 17.40
CA ILE A 56 -5.16 -15.77 16.95
C ILE A 56 -4.46 -15.14 18.15
N VAL A 57 -5.21 -14.42 19.00
CA VAL A 57 -4.65 -13.73 20.18
C VAL A 57 -4.06 -14.72 21.18
N ALA A 58 -4.66 -15.90 21.33
CA ALA A 58 -4.15 -16.95 22.19
C ALA A 58 -2.94 -17.72 21.60
N GLY A 59 -2.64 -17.56 20.30
CA GLY A 59 -1.58 -18.31 19.62
C GLY A 59 -1.90 -19.79 19.41
N ASN A 60 -3.18 -20.17 19.37
CA ASN A 60 -3.64 -21.57 19.41
C ASN A 60 -4.09 -22.11 18.04
N LEU A 61 -3.71 -21.46 16.93
CA LEU A 61 -4.08 -21.94 15.60
C LEU A 61 -3.16 -23.08 15.13
N PRO A 62 -3.69 -24.12 14.45
CA PRO A 62 -2.88 -25.24 13.95
C PRO A 62 -1.74 -24.82 13.00
N LYS A 63 -1.90 -23.71 12.30
CA LYS A 63 -0.91 -23.17 11.34
C LYS A 63 0.21 -22.35 12.01
N GLY A 64 0.15 -22.11 13.33
CA GLY A 64 1.16 -21.39 14.10
C GLY A 64 0.87 -19.91 14.33
N ASP A 65 1.92 -19.11 14.53
CA ASP A 65 1.81 -17.69 14.87
C ASP A 65 1.42 -16.83 13.66
N VAL A 66 0.12 -16.56 13.54
CA VAL A 66 -0.47 -15.74 12.47
C VAL A 66 0.10 -14.31 12.46
N LEU A 67 0.29 -13.70 13.62
CA LEU A 67 0.71 -12.30 13.72
C LEU A 67 2.17 -12.13 13.29
N ALA A 68 3.04 -13.05 13.68
CA ALA A 68 4.44 -13.04 13.25
C ALA A 68 4.55 -13.27 11.74
N VAL A 69 3.85 -14.29 11.21
CA VAL A 69 3.92 -14.64 9.78
C VAL A 69 3.34 -13.51 8.90
N ALA A 70 2.18 -12.96 9.26
CA ALA A 70 1.57 -11.84 8.53
C ALA A 70 2.44 -10.58 8.54
N ARG A 71 3.14 -10.30 9.64
CA ARG A 71 4.07 -9.16 9.74
C ARG A 71 5.25 -9.32 8.80
N VAL A 72 5.87 -10.49 8.78
CA VAL A 72 6.99 -10.79 7.87
C VAL A 72 6.52 -10.72 6.42
N ALA A 73 5.35 -11.28 6.11
CA ALA A 73 4.76 -11.22 4.77
C ALA A 73 4.54 -9.78 4.30
N GLY A 74 3.96 -8.92 5.14
CA GLY A 74 3.79 -7.50 4.82
C GLY A 74 5.13 -6.76 4.59
N ILE A 75 6.15 -7.03 5.40
CA ILE A 75 7.50 -6.45 5.23
C ILE A 75 8.13 -6.91 3.91
N MET A 76 8.01 -8.19 3.57
CA MET A 76 8.50 -8.73 2.31
C MET A 76 7.76 -8.14 1.11
N ALA A 77 6.45 -7.96 1.23
CA ALA A 77 5.59 -7.45 0.18
C ALA A 77 5.90 -5.98 -0.16
N ALA A 78 6.14 -5.12 0.85
CA ALA A 78 6.58 -3.74 0.62
C ALA A 78 7.82 -3.69 -0.29
N LYS A 79 8.83 -4.53 -0.03
CA LYS A 79 10.08 -4.56 -0.81
C LYS A 79 9.90 -5.06 -2.25
N ARG A 80 8.75 -5.67 -2.57
CA ARG A 80 8.43 -6.24 -3.88
C ARG A 80 7.23 -5.55 -4.54
N ALA A 81 6.80 -4.40 -4.04
CA ALA A 81 5.63 -3.70 -4.59
C ALA A 81 5.78 -3.40 -6.09
N TRP A 82 6.96 -2.96 -6.52
CA TRP A 82 7.28 -2.70 -7.93
C TRP A 82 7.30 -3.96 -8.82
N GLU A 83 7.48 -5.16 -8.25
CA GLU A 83 7.36 -6.42 -8.99
C GLU A 83 5.89 -6.81 -9.23
N LEU A 84 4.99 -6.33 -8.37
CA LEU A 84 3.56 -6.64 -8.39
C LEU A 84 2.73 -5.58 -9.12
N ILE A 85 3.13 -4.32 -9.04
CA ILE A 85 2.40 -3.17 -9.60
C ILE A 85 3.16 -2.67 -10.83
N PRO A 86 2.64 -2.88 -12.06
CA PRO A 86 3.44 -2.80 -13.29
C PRO A 86 4.17 -1.48 -13.57
N LEU A 87 3.68 -0.35 -13.06
CA LEU A 87 4.21 0.99 -13.35
C LEU A 87 4.81 1.68 -12.12
N CYS A 88 5.00 0.94 -11.03
CA CYS A 88 5.73 1.43 -9.86
C CYS A 88 7.23 1.43 -10.13
N HIS A 89 7.91 2.51 -9.73
CA HIS A 89 9.36 2.56 -9.76
C HIS A 89 9.96 1.60 -8.71
N PRO A 90 11.10 0.96 -8.99
CA PRO A 90 11.86 0.27 -7.96
C PRO A 90 12.46 1.29 -6.98
N LEU A 91 12.21 1.13 -5.68
CA LEU A 91 12.67 2.03 -4.62
C LEU A 91 13.50 1.29 -3.58
N LEU A 92 14.58 1.94 -3.12
CA LEU A 92 15.35 1.49 -1.97
C LEU A 92 14.66 1.96 -0.68
N LEU A 93 13.93 1.07 -0.02
CA LEU A 93 13.23 1.39 1.23
C LEU A 93 14.22 1.50 2.39
N THR A 94 14.07 2.55 3.19
CA THR A 94 14.89 2.79 4.39
C THR A 94 14.21 2.29 5.65
N HIS A 95 12.89 2.14 5.65
CA HIS A 95 12.12 1.61 6.76
C HIS A 95 10.82 0.96 6.29
N VAL A 96 10.47 -0.17 6.91
CA VAL A 96 9.15 -0.80 6.81
C VAL A 96 8.75 -1.29 8.19
N ALA A 97 7.62 -0.83 8.70
CA ALA A 97 6.98 -1.36 9.90
C ALA A 97 5.57 -1.82 9.55
N VAL A 98 5.18 -2.99 10.07
CA VAL A 98 3.82 -3.52 9.97
C VAL A 98 3.35 -3.83 11.38
N GLU A 99 2.23 -3.25 11.79
CA GLU A 99 1.61 -3.41 13.09
C GLU A 99 0.26 -4.11 12.93
N LEU A 100 -0.02 -5.04 13.84
CA LEU A 100 -1.21 -5.87 13.85
C LEU A 100 -1.83 -5.80 15.24
N THR A 101 -3.05 -5.30 15.35
CA THR A 101 -3.73 -5.10 16.63
C THR A 101 -5.18 -5.56 16.56
N PRO A 102 -5.67 -6.34 17.55
CA PRO A 102 -7.10 -6.63 17.66
C PRO A 102 -7.88 -5.32 17.85
N ASP A 103 -9.04 -5.18 17.21
CA ASP A 103 -9.91 -4.00 17.39
C ASP A 103 -10.79 -4.07 18.65
N GLY A 104 -10.74 -5.19 19.38
CA GLY A 104 -11.55 -5.46 20.56
C GLY A 104 -12.92 -6.10 20.27
N GLY A 105 -13.24 -6.34 18.99
CA GLY A 105 -14.48 -6.98 18.55
C GLY A 105 -14.21 -8.18 17.65
N ASP A 106 -14.38 -7.97 16.35
CA ASP A 106 -14.41 -9.01 15.32
C ASP A 106 -13.38 -8.78 14.20
N ALA A 107 -12.37 -7.93 14.44
CA ALA A 107 -11.35 -7.65 13.43
C ALA A 107 -9.91 -7.55 13.97
N LEU A 108 -8.98 -7.79 13.07
CA LEU A 108 -7.57 -7.46 13.23
C LEU A 108 -7.24 -6.25 12.36
N LEU A 109 -6.80 -5.15 12.99
CA LEU A 109 -6.32 -3.95 12.32
C LEU A 109 -4.88 -4.16 11.87
N ILE A 110 -4.57 -3.64 10.69
CA ILE A 110 -3.25 -3.65 10.09
C ILE A 110 -2.86 -2.20 9.83
N ALA A 111 -1.67 -1.79 10.25
CA ALA A 111 -1.05 -0.52 9.87
C ALA A 111 0.35 -0.78 9.31
N ALA A 112 0.66 -0.23 8.14
CA ALA A 112 2.00 -0.29 7.57
C ALA A 112 2.55 1.13 7.38
N THR A 113 3.75 1.36 7.89
CA THR A 113 4.51 2.60 7.71
C THR A 113 5.75 2.30 6.89
N VAL A 114 5.89 2.96 5.75
CA VAL A 114 7.03 2.78 4.84
C VAL A 114 7.73 4.10 4.62
N ARG A 115 9.07 4.09 4.62
CA ARG A 115 9.91 5.26 4.34
C ARG A 115 10.96 4.99 3.29
N THR A 116 11.33 6.05 2.58
CA THR A 116 12.50 6.10 1.68
C THR A 116 13.06 7.53 1.61
N THR A 117 14.21 7.67 0.97
CA THR A 117 14.68 8.94 0.41
C THR A 117 14.74 8.76 -1.10
N GLY A 118 13.91 9.48 -1.86
CA GLY A 118 13.81 9.27 -3.30
C GLY A 118 12.93 10.27 -4.04
N LYS A 119 12.74 10.03 -5.34
CA LYS A 119 12.08 10.94 -6.31
C LYS A 119 10.55 10.80 -6.38
N THR A 120 10.00 9.71 -5.85
CA THR A 120 8.56 9.39 -5.87
C THR A 120 8.12 8.79 -4.54
N GLY A 121 6.82 8.86 -4.25
CA GLY A 121 6.20 8.38 -3.02
C GLY A 121 6.32 6.87 -2.79
N VAL A 122 5.91 6.43 -1.60
CA VAL A 122 5.92 5.02 -1.15
C VAL A 122 4.53 4.53 -0.75
N GLU A 123 3.49 5.15 -1.31
CA GLU A 123 2.08 4.83 -1.05
C GLU A 123 1.77 3.38 -1.41
N MET A 124 2.31 2.93 -2.55
CA MET A 124 2.07 1.60 -3.08
C MET A 124 2.77 0.51 -2.26
N GLU A 125 3.95 0.78 -1.72
CA GLU A 125 4.64 -0.13 -0.79
C GLU A 125 3.86 -0.30 0.52
N ALA A 126 3.34 0.80 1.08
CA ALA A 126 2.53 0.74 2.30
C ALA A 126 1.22 -0.01 2.05
N LEU A 127 0.51 0.28 0.96
CA LEU A 127 -0.73 -0.42 0.59
C LEU A 127 -0.48 -1.91 0.34
N THR A 128 0.57 -2.25 -0.42
CA THR A 128 0.94 -3.63 -0.73
C THR A 128 1.29 -4.41 0.54
N ALA A 129 2.00 -3.80 1.50
CA ALA A 129 2.29 -4.43 2.79
C ALA A 129 1.01 -4.76 3.55
N VAL A 130 0.06 -3.83 3.64
CA VAL A 130 -1.24 -4.06 4.30
C VAL A 130 -2.02 -5.17 3.59
N SER A 131 -2.11 -5.12 2.26
CA SER A 131 -2.87 -6.09 1.46
C SER A 131 -2.31 -7.50 1.62
N VAL A 132 -0.99 -7.69 1.52
CA VAL A 132 -0.40 -9.02 1.64
C VAL A 132 -0.44 -9.51 3.09
N ALA A 133 -0.24 -8.65 4.09
CA ALA A 133 -0.45 -9.03 5.48
C ALA A 133 -1.90 -9.52 5.71
N ALA A 134 -2.90 -8.83 5.15
CA ALA A 134 -4.30 -9.25 5.22
C ALA A 134 -4.55 -10.60 4.55
N LEU A 135 -4.00 -10.83 3.35
CA LEU A 135 -4.08 -12.11 2.65
C LEU A 135 -3.41 -13.24 3.44
N THR A 136 -2.28 -12.97 4.09
CA THR A 136 -1.60 -13.94 4.95
C THR A 136 -2.40 -14.26 6.20
N ILE A 137 -3.06 -13.29 6.83
CA ILE A 137 -4.00 -13.55 7.93
C ILE A 137 -5.11 -14.49 7.46
N TYR A 138 -5.69 -14.20 6.29
CA TYR A 138 -6.77 -15.01 5.72
C TYR A 138 -6.34 -16.44 5.41
N ASP A 139 -5.13 -16.64 4.86
CA ASP A 139 -4.59 -17.98 4.61
C ASP A 139 -4.33 -18.75 5.92
N MET A 140 -3.94 -18.06 6.99
CA MET A 140 -3.53 -18.70 8.24
C MET A 140 -4.70 -19.09 9.18
N CYS A 141 -5.92 -18.63 8.90
CA CYS A 141 -7.11 -18.83 9.73
C CYS A 141 -8.14 -19.77 9.07
#